data_AF-C1EIQ1-F1
#
_entry.id   AF-C1EIQ1-F1
#
_cell.length_a   1.000
_cell.length_b   1.000
_cell.length_c   1.000
_cell.angle_alpha   90.00
_cell.angle_beta   90.00
_cell.angle_gamma   90.00
#
_symmetry.space_group_name_H-M   'P 1'
#
loop_
_entity.id
_entity.type
_entity.pdbx_description
1 polymer ?
#
loop_
_entity_poly.entity_id
_entity_poly.type
_entity_poly.pdbx_seq_one_letter_code
_entity_poly.pdbx_strand_id
1 'polypeptide(L)'
;MADPPLVGLDPAFDGVLRRDPRDPTRCEYFQDRNKRWPFHCDDDGYGLLSRLLVVATPVVAATQAKIESTHGPSAHQIVTEGQQIYAKKPNMGQEDVTWSQREYGHLGLQKEYLRYKSVQRLTEAWACLQRARNAGVFASLSEGLNDGDRQTLRWASLGGGPGFELLAVRWFFERHYPSYDLDLVSLDLEGSWRPCAEGLGLRFNEWDVNDGDGLERAAGGRVDFSIASYVLKMYMANEGCAGWLGAKLNALHDPMRAVLVVSRDENLEAACRLMREHGRVVVVPLMDPAGGRDDRQLAFVPAGFRTQAGSSVIRAGAEERLTFPNVPYEEHKKRRTQRDGVHRRGGGGGGGRRGGGGGGGGGGGGGGHWNSRGNGGGGWNQAGSRGGFSGGGSFSGGGGDRGERW
;
A
#
# COMPACT_ATOMS: atom_id res chain seq x y z
N MET A 1 -7.07 -27.78 4.77
CA MET A 1 -7.28 -27.99 3.32
C MET A 1 -5.97 -28.55 2.77
N ALA A 2 -5.99 -29.53 1.88
CA ALA A 2 -4.76 -30.00 1.24
C ALA A 2 -4.19 -28.87 0.35
N ASP A 3 -2.87 -28.69 0.35
CA ASP A 3 -2.22 -27.67 -0.46
C ASP A 3 -2.53 -27.90 -1.94
N PRO A 4 -2.95 -26.86 -2.71
CA PRO A 4 -3.16 -27.04 -4.13
C PRO A 4 -1.83 -27.40 -4.80
N PRO A 5 -1.82 -28.34 -5.76
CA PRO A 5 -0.59 -28.72 -6.43
C PRO A 5 -0.02 -27.51 -7.18
N LEU A 6 1.25 -27.17 -6.92
CA LEU A 6 1.99 -26.09 -7.61
C LEU A 6 2.44 -26.52 -9.03
N VAL A 7 1.61 -27.32 -9.72
CA VAL A 7 1.89 -27.84 -11.06
C VAL A 7 1.24 -26.92 -12.08
N GLY A 8 1.95 -26.60 -13.16
CA GLY A 8 1.41 -25.77 -14.25
C GLY A 8 1.30 -24.28 -13.91
N LEU A 9 2.03 -23.80 -12.90
CA LEU A 9 2.16 -22.38 -12.62
C LEU A 9 2.87 -21.65 -13.77
N ASP A 10 2.63 -20.34 -13.89
CA ASP A 10 3.42 -19.50 -14.80
C ASP A 10 4.91 -19.67 -14.49
N PRO A 11 5.81 -19.83 -15.49
CA PRO A 11 7.25 -19.98 -15.26
C PRO A 11 7.87 -18.88 -14.41
N ALA A 12 7.24 -17.70 -14.36
CA ALA A 12 7.59 -16.61 -13.47
C ALA A 12 7.53 -16.95 -11.99
N PHE A 13 6.61 -17.82 -11.60
CA PHE A 13 6.35 -18.23 -10.23
C PHE A 13 7.18 -19.43 -9.80
N ASP A 14 7.91 -20.06 -10.73
CA ASP A 14 8.83 -21.14 -10.41
C ASP A 14 9.78 -20.70 -9.28
N GLY A 15 9.93 -21.52 -8.25
CA GLY A 15 10.77 -21.24 -7.07
C GLY A 15 10.42 -19.99 -6.26
N VAL A 16 9.27 -19.33 -6.50
CA VAL A 16 8.80 -18.18 -5.69
C VAL A 16 8.34 -18.63 -4.30
N LEU A 17 7.81 -19.85 -4.18
CA LEU A 17 7.39 -20.46 -2.93
C LEU A 17 7.98 -21.87 -2.85
N ARG A 18 8.64 -22.20 -1.75
CA ARG A 18 9.23 -23.53 -1.52
C ARG A 18 9.24 -23.87 -0.04
N ARG A 19 9.25 -25.15 0.30
CA ARG A 19 9.51 -25.60 1.68
C ARG A 19 11.02 -25.50 1.96
N ASP A 20 11.42 -25.04 3.15
CA ASP A 20 12.83 -25.01 3.53
C ASP A 20 13.33 -26.46 3.62
N PRO A 21 14.36 -26.86 2.84
CA PRO A 21 14.86 -28.23 2.86
C PRO A 21 15.46 -28.65 4.20
N ARG A 22 15.77 -27.70 5.08
CA ARG A 22 16.35 -27.95 6.42
C ARG A 22 15.30 -27.99 7.53
N ASP A 23 14.13 -27.40 7.29
CA ASP A 23 13.00 -27.39 8.21
C ASP A 23 11.68 -27.40 7.41
N PRO A 24 11.09 -28.59 7.20
CA PRO A 24 9.89 -28.71 6.36
C PRO A 24 8.65 -28.01 6.93
N THR A 25 8.69 -27.59 8.20
CA THR A 25 7.64 -26.80 8.87
C THR A 25 7.77 -25.30 8.59
N ARG A 26 8.86 -24.89 7.94
CA ARG A 26 9.14 -23.52 7.55
C ARG A 26 9.14 -23.42 6.03
N CYS A 27 8.39 -22.45 5.50
CA CYS A 27 8.30 -22.21 4.07
C CYS A 27 9.04 -20.92 3.71
N GLU A 28 9.78 -20.93 2.62
CA GLU A 28 10.46 -19.77 2.06
C GLU A 28 9.66 -19.20 0.89
N TYR A 29 9.55 -17.89 0.82
CA TYR A 29 8.97 -17.20 -0.33
C TYR A 29 9.74 -15.93 -0.70
N PHE A 30 9.53 -15.47 -1.93
CA PHE A 30 10.25 -14.33 -2.49
C PHE A 30 9.28 -13.29 -3.06
N GLN A 31 9.56 -12.02 -2.77
CA GLN A 31 8.80 -10.88 -3.32
C GLN A 31 9.61 -10.09 -4.36
N ASP A 32 10.86 -10.46 -4.59
CA ASP A 32 11.76 -9.80 -5.53
C ASP A 32 12.04 -10.65 -6.77
N ARG A 33 12.28 -9.97 -7.90
CA ARG A 33 12.51 -10.62 -9.21
C ARG A 33 13.61 -11.67 -9.19
N ASN A 34 14.69 -11.41 -8.46
CA ASN A 34 15.89 -12.24 -8.51
C ASN A 34 15.93 -13.26 -7.37
N LYS A 35 14.85 -13.36 -6.56
CA LYS A 35 14.75 -14.24 -5.40
C LYS A 35 15.95 -14.09 -4.48
N ARG A 36 16.40 -12.85 -4.30
CA ARG A 36 17.60 -12.52 -3.53
C ARG A 36 17.32 -12.53 -2.04
N TRP A 37 16.11 -12.17 -1.63
CA TRP A 37 15.75 -11.96 -0.24
C TRP A 37 14.64 -12.93 0.17
N PRO A 38 14.99 -14.07 0.81
CA PRO A 38 14.01 -15.05 1.25
C PRO A 38 13.27 -14.54 2.49
N PHE A 39 11.95 -14.57 2.42
CA PHE A 39 11.05 -14.41 3.55
C PHE A 39 10.55 -15.77 4.01
N HIS A 40 10.03 -15.86 5.23
CA HIS A 40 9.60 -17.14 5.80
C HIS A 40 8.17 -17.09 6.30
N CYS A 41 7.40 -18.14 6.07
CA CYS A 41 6.04 -18.31 6.60
C CYS A 41 5.83 -19.73 7.12
N ASP A 42 4.72 -19.96 7.82
CA ASP A 42 4.28 -21.28 8.25
C ASP A 42 3.45 -21.99 7.15
N ASP A 43 2.91 -23.16 7.47
CA ASP A 43 2.05 -23.93 6.55
C ASP A 43 0.80 -23.15 6.11
N ASP A 44 0.26 -22.31 7.00
CA ASP A 44 -0.87 -21.44 6.69
C ASP A 44 -0.50 -20.42 5.61
N GLY A 45 0.68 -19.78 5.75
CA GLY A 45 1.22 -18.87 4.76
C GLY A 45 1.53 -19.56 3.44
N TYR A 46 2.04 -20.80 3.49
CA TYR A 46 2.26 -21.63 2.31
C TYR A 46 0.95 -21.90 1.57
N GLY A 47 -0.12 -22.26 2.28
CA GLY A 47 -1.44 -22.49 1.67
C GLY A 47 -2.01 -21.25 0.99
N LEU A 48 -1.89 -20.08 1.64
CA LEU A 48 -2.34 -18.80 1.09
C LEU A 48 -1.55 -18.39 -0.16
N LEU A 49 -0.22 -18.51 -0.12
CA LEU A 49 0.62 -18.19 -1.27
C LEU A 49 0.40 -19.19 -2.40
N SER A 50 0.24 -20.47 -2.12
CA SER A 50 -0.09 -21.49 -3.12
C SER A 50 -1.40 -21.15 -3.83
N ARG A 51 -2.44 -20.78 -3.08
CA ARG A 51 -3.71 -20.30 -3.63
C ARG A 51 -3.51 -19.06 -4.51
N LEU A 52 -2.69 -18.09 -4.08
CA LEU A 52 -2.35 -16.91 -4.88
C LEU A 52 -1.69 -17.26 -6.22
N LEU A 53 -0.66 -18.11 -6.20
CA LEU A 53 0.06 -18.45 -7.43
C LEU A 53 -0.86 -19.14 -8.44
N VAL A 54 -1.76 -20.01 -7.96
CA VAL A 54 -2.76 -20.67 -8.80
C VAL A 54 -3.73 -19.67 -9.42
N VAL A 55 -4.29 -18.72 -8.64
CA VAL A 55 -5.25 -17.74 -9.20
C VAL A 55 -4.58 -16.67 -10.07
N ALA A 56 -3.32 -16.32 -9.80
CA ALA A 56 -2.59 -15.32 -10.56
C ALA A 56 -2.07 -15.87 -11.90
N THR A 57 -1.75 -17.16 -11.98
CA THR A 57 -1.24 -17.83 -13.20
C THR A 57 -2.09 -17.56 -14.45
N PRO A 58 -3.42 -17.83 -14.46
CA PRO A 58 -4.23 -17.58 -15.64
C PRO A 58 -4.31 -16.09 -16.00
N VAL A 59 -4.20 -15.19 -15.02
CA VAL A 59 -4.20 -13.74 -15.27
C VAL A 59 -2.90 -13.29 -15.94
N VAL A 60 -1.74 -13.78 -15.48
CA VAL A 60 -0.44 -13.52 -16.13
C VAL A 60 -0.44 -14.07 -17.55
N ALA A 61 -0.96 -15.29 -17.75
CA ALA A 61 -1.09 -15.90 -19.07
C ALA A 61 -2.01 -15.09 -20.00
N ALA A 62 -3.14 -14.59 -19.50
CA ALA A 62 -4.05 -13.73 -20.27
C ALA A 62 -3.39 -12.39 -20.66
N THR A 63 -2.60 -11.78 -19.76
CA THR A 63 -1.81 -10.59 -20.10
C THR A 63 -0.76 -10.90 -21.17
N GLN A 64 -0.07 -12.04 -21.09
CA GLN A 64 0.86 -12.49 -22.12
C GLN A 64 0.17 -12.69 -23.47
N ALA A 65 -0.97 -13.39 -23.49
CA ALA A 65 -1.75 -13.59 -24.70
C ALA A 65 -2.21 -12.26 -25.32
N LYS A 66 -2.59 -11.28 -24.48
CA LYS A 66 -2.92 -9.92 -24.93
C LYS A 66 -1.73 -9.19 -25.54
N ILE A 67 -0.52 -9.35 -24.99
CA ILE A 67 0.70 -8.79 -25.59
C ILE A 67 0.93 -9.42 -26.96
N GLU A 68 0.84 -10.75 -27.05
CA GLU A 68 1.02 -11.50 -28.31
C GLU A 68 -0.01 -11.11 -29.37
N SER A 69 -1.29 -11.01 -29.00
CA SER A 69 -2.36 -10.64 -29.94
C SER A 69 -2.26 -9.20 -30.42
N THR A 70 -1.80 -8.28 -29.55
CA THR A 70 -1.74 -6.84 -29.85
C THR A 70 -0.48 -6.47 -30.65
N HIS A 71 0.64 -7.14 -30.38
CA HIS A 71 1.96 -6.75 -30.92
C HIS A 71 2.59 -7.78 -31.86
N GLY A 72 1.99 -8.98 -31.99
CA GLY A 72 2.41 -10.01 -32.94
C GLY A 72 3.92 -10.30 -32.87
N PRO A 73 4.68 -10.17 -33.98
CA PRO A 73 6.12 -10.40 -34.00
C PRO A 73 6.93 -9.55 -33.00
N SER A 74 6.42 -8.38 -32.60
CA SER A 74 7.09 -7.47 -31.65
C SER A 74 6.75 -7.75 -30.19
N ALA A 75 5.91 -8.76 -29.89
CA ALA A 75 5.49 -9.10 -28.52
C ALA A 75 6.67 -9.29 -27.55
N HIS A 76 7.77 -9.89 -28.01
CA HIS A 76 8.97 -10.07 -27.19
C HIS A 76 9.58 -8.73 -26.73
N GLN A 77 9.58 -7.70 -27.60
CA GLN A 77 10.12 -6.39 -27.27
C GLN A 77 9.29 -5.73 -26.15
N ILE A 78 7.97 -5.83 -26.21
CA ILE A 78 7.07 -5.30 -25.17
C ILE A 78 7.30 -5.98 -23.81
N VAL A 79 7.52 -7.30 -23.81
CA VAL A 79 7.89 -8.02 -22.57
C VAL A 79 9.23 -7.51 -22.02
N THR A 80 10.24 -7.35 -22.87
CA THR A 80 11.56 -6.84 -22.47
C THR A 80 11.50 -5.40 -21.96
N GLU A 81 10.74 -4.52 -22.62
CA GLU A 81 10.51 -3.14 -22.17
C GLU A 81 9.86 -3.11 -20.79
N GLY A 82 8.83 -3.94 -20.58
CA GLY A 82 8.20 -4.12 -19.27
C GLY A 82 9.17 -4.49 -18.16
N GLN A 83 10.05 -5.47 -18.43
CA GLN A 83 11.11 -5.87 -17.51
C GLN A 83 12.09 -4.74 -17.20
N GLN A 84 12.41 -3.91 -18.19
CA GLN A 84 13.29 -2.75 -18.00
C GLN A 84 12.61 -1.66 -17.18
N ILE A 85 11.34 -1.33 -17.46
CA ILE A 85 10.56 -0.35 -16.71
C ILE A 85 10.46 -0.78 -15.24
N TYR A 86 10.14 -2.05 -14.99
CA TYR A 86 10.06 -2.60 -13.64
C TYR A 86 11.40 -2.54 -12.89
N ALA A 87 12.50 -2.84 -13.59
CA ALA A 87 13.84 -2.87 -13.00
C ALA A 87 14.40 -1.46 -12.71
N LYS A 88 14.26 -0.53 -13.66
CA LYS A 88 14.84 0.82 -13.57
C LYS A 88 14.09 1.70 -12.57
N LYS A 89 12.76 1.54 -12.44
CA LYS A 89 11.90 2.40 -11.60
C LYS A 89 12.25 3.88 -11.80
N PRO A 90 12.12 4.39 -13.03
CA PRO A 90 12.81 5.61 -13.47
C PRO A 90 12.45 6.86 -12.66
N ASN A 91 11.26 6.90 -12.05
CA ASN A 91 10.79 8.06 -11.28
C ASN A 91 11.14 7.98 -9.79
N MET A 92 11.70 6.84 -9.34
CA MET A 92 12.05 6.63 -7.93
C MET A 92 13.16 7.61 -7.50
N GLY A 93 12.78 8.61 -6.70
CA GLY A 93 13.69 9.62 -6.13
C GLY A 93 13.46 11.06 -6.60
N GLN A 94 12.61 11.30 -7.61
CA GLN A 94 12.25 12.67 -8.03
C GLN A 94 10.94 13.16 -7.40
N GLU A 95 9.91 12.31 -7.37
CA GLU A 95 8.57 12.70 -6.88
C GLU A 95 7.98 11.66 -5.90
N ASP A 96 8.81 10.79 -5.33
CA ASP A 96 8.39 9.61 -4.55
C ASP A 96 7.49 8.60 -5.31
N VAL A 97 7.17 8.86 -6.59
CA VAL A 97 6.44 7.97 -7.51
C VAL A 97 7.37 6.92 -8.13
N THR A 98 6.92 5.68 -8.27
CA THR A 98 7.74 4.60 -8.84
C THR A 98 7.63 4.52 -10.37
N TRP A 99 6.42 4.70 -10.90
CA TRP A 99 6.08 4.67 -12.33
C TRP A 99 4.98 5.69 -12.60
N SER A 100 5.04 6.34 -13.75
CA SER A 100 4.04 7.27 -14.27
C SER A 100 2.77 6.52 -14.71
N GLN A 101 1.69 7.27 -14.93
CA GLN A 101 0.43 6.72 -15.44
C GLN A 101 0.63 5.96 -16.77
N ARG A 102 1.39 6.56 -17.70
CA ARG A 102 1.73 5.94 -18.98
C ARG A 102 2.47 4.61 -18.81
N GLU A 103 3.35 4.53 -17.83
CA GLU A 103 4.08 3.28 -17.53
C GLU A 103 3.14 2.23 -16.93
N TYR A 104 2.21 2.61 -16.04
CA TYR A 104 1.20 1.70 -15.51
C TYR A 104 0.29 1.09 -16.59
N GLY A 105 0.01 1.84 -17.66
CA GLY A 105 -0.71 1.34 -18.84
C GLY A 105 0.11 0.42 -19.77
N HIS A 106 1.42 0.27 -19.54
CA HIS A 106 2.28 -0.56 -20.40
C HIS A 106 2.10 -2.05 -20.12
N LEU A 107 1.57 -2.82 -21.09
CA LEU A 107 1.26 -4.26 -20.90
C LEU A 107 2.44 -5.10 -20.40
N GLY A 108 3.65 -4.83 -20.88
CA GLY A 108 4.84 -5.51 -20.38
C GLY A 108 5.13 -5.21 -18.89
N LEU A 109 4.88 -3.97 -18.43
CA LEU A 109 5.03 -3.63 -17.01
C LEU A 109 3.93 -4.32 -16.21
N GLN A 110 2.70 -4.32 -16.71
CA GLN A 110 1.58 -5.00 -16.06
C GLN A 110 1.89 -6.47 -15.81
N LYS A 111 2.45 -7.17 -16.82
CA LYS A 111 2.90 -8.55 -16.66
C LYS A 111 3.89 -8.70 -15.49
N GLU A 112 4.93 -7.87 -15.42
CA GLU A 112 5.92 -7.95 -14.32
C GLU A 112 5.31 -7.54 -12.96
N TYR A 113 4.37 -6.59 -12.96
CA TYR A 113 3.64 -6.20 -11.76
C TYR A 113 2.83 -7.38 -11.22
N LEU A 114 2.05 -8.06 -12.06
CA LEU A 114 1.28 -9.26 -11.67
C LEU A 114 2.19 -10.35 -11.08
N ARG A 115 3.40 -10.51 -11.61
CA ARG A 115 4.35 -11.54 -11.16
C ARG A 115 4.91 -11.27 -9.75
N TYR A 116 5.36 -10.05 -9.48
CA TYR A 116 6.08 -9.79 -8.21
C TYR A 116 5.23 -9.07 -7.19
N LYS A 117 4.38 -8.14 -7.64
CA LYS A 117 3.54 -7.36 -6.72
C LYS A 117 2.39 -8.19 -6.19
N SER A 118 1.92 -9.23 -6.86
CA SER A 118 0.89 -10.13 -6.31
C SER A 118 1.27 -10.69 -4.93
N VAL A 119 2.46 -11.29 -4.82
CA VAL A 119 2.99 -11.86 -3.57
C VAL A 119 3.14 -10.77 -2.52
N GLN A 120 3.73 -9.63 -2.90
CA GLN A 120 3.92 -8.51 -1.99
C GLN A 120 2.58 -7.98 -1.45
N ARG A 121 1.64 -7.65 -2.34
CA ARG A 121 0.34 -7.06 -1.98
C ARG A 121 -0.48 -8.01 -1.11
N LEU A 122 -0.51 -9.30 -1.42
CA LEU A 122 -1.25 -10.28 -0.63
C LEU A 122 -0.69 -10.37 0.79
N THR A 123 0.61 -10.66 0.92
CA THR A 123 1.24 -10.91 2.22
C THR A 123 1.16 -9.69 3.15
N GLU A 124 1.39 -8.50 2.59
CA GLU A 124 1.35 -7.26 3.34
C GLU A 124 -0.08 -6.85 3.73
N ALA A 125 -1.07 -7.06 2.86
CA ALA A 125 -2.47 -6.83 3.20
C ALA A 125 -2.98 -7.84 4.24
N TRP A 126 -2.61 -9.11 4.12
CA TRP A 126 -2.96 -10.15 5.09
C TRP A 126 -2.45 -9.81 6.50
N ALA A 127 -1.16 -9.47 6.63
CA ALA A 127 -0.60 -9.05 7.90
C ALA A 127 -1.31 -7.80 8.46
N CYS A 128 -1.69 -6.85 7.59
CA CYS A 128 -2.45 -5.66 7.97
C CYS A 128 -3.82 -6.02 8.55
N LEU A 129 -4.52 -6.97 7.92
CA LEU A 129 -5.81 -7.48 8.39
C LEU A 129 -5.71 -8.18 9.75
N GLN A 130 -4.69 -9.02 9.94
CA GLN A 130 -4.43 -9.68 11.24
C GLN A 130 -4.20 -8.66 12.35
N ARG A 131 -3.39 -7.62 12.09
CA ARG A 131 -3.13 -6.54 13.05
C ARG A 131 -4.35 -5.65 13.29
N ALA A 132 -5.11 -5.34 12.24
CA ALA A 132 -6.35 -4.58 12.36
C ALA A 132 -7.38 -5.34 13.23
N ARG A 133 -7.46 -6.66 13.06
CA ARG A 133 -8.27 -7.53 13.94
C ARG A 133 -7.78 -7.47 15.39
N ASN A 134 -6.48 -7.64 15.64
CA ASN A 134 -5.89 -7.54 16.98
C ASN A 134 -6.08 -6.16 17.62
N ALA A 135 -6.12 -5.09 16.82
CA ALA A 135 -6.39 -3.72 17.27
C ALA A 135 -7.89 -3.42 17.50
N GLY A 136 -8.78 -4.38 17.21
CA GLY A 136 -10.22 -4.22 17.37
C GLY A 136 -10.90 -3.42 16.26
N VAL A 137 -10.25 -3.19 15.11
CA VAL A 137 -10.83 -2.45 13.97
C VAL A 137 -12.12 -3.12 13.48
N PHE A 138 -12.20 -4.44 13.60
CA PHE A 138 -13.36 -5.24 13.20
C PHE A 138 -14.31 -5.60 14.35
N ALA A 139 -14.19 -4.98 15.52
CA ALA A 139 -14.96 -5.34 16.71
C ALA A 139 -16.49 -5.18 16.56
N SER A 140 -16.96 -4.45 15.54
CA SER A 140 -18.38 -4.33 15.21
C SER A 140 -18.94 -5.49 14.36
N LEU A 141 -18.07 -6.37 13.86
CA LEU A 141 -18.47 -7.52 13.07
C LEU A 141 -18.73 -8.72 13.99
N SER A 142 -19.71 -9.54 13.60
CA SER A 142 -19.96 -10.82 14.25
C SER A 142 -18.96 -11.85 13.73
N GLU A 143 -18.29 -12.59 14.63
CA GLU A 143 -17.42 -13.69 14.25
C GLU A 143 -18.21 -15.00 14.11
N GLY A 144 -17.82 -15.86 13.17
CA GLY A 144 -18.43 -17.18 12.97
C GLY A 144 -19.62 -17.20 12.00
N LEU A 145 -20.30 -18.35 11.94
CA LEU A 145 -21.51 -18.56 11.13
C LEU A 145 -22.74 -18.14 11.93
N ASN A 146 -23.65 -17.41 11.30
CA ASN A 146 -24.96 -17.06 11.84
C ASN A 146 -26.03 -17.57 10.88
N ASP A 147 -27.15 -18.10 11.41
CA ASP A 147 -28.28 -18.67 10.64
C ASP A 147 -29.20 -17.59 10.00
N GLY A 148 -28.78 -16.33 9.96
CA GLY A 148 -29.54 -15.22 9.37
C GLY A 148 -29.13 -14.89 7.94
N ASP A 149 -29.89 -13.98 7.30
CA ASP A 149 -29.50 -13.43 6.00
C ASP A 149 -28.11 -12.79 6.09
N ARG A 150 -27.24 -13.17 5.15
CA ARG A 150 -25.86 -12.68 5.11
C ARG A 150 -25.86 -11.22 4.71
N GLN A 151 -25.27 -10.39 5.56
CA GLN A 151 -25.04 -8.99 5.22
C GLN A 151 -23.88 -8.89 4.23
N THR A 152 -24.06 -8.14 3.14
CA THR A 152 -22.97 -7.80 2.22
C THR A 152 -22.14 -6.64 2.77
N LEU A 153 -20.82 -6.83 2.84
CA LEU A 153 -19.85 -5.78 3.14
C LEU A 153 -19.10 -5.38 1.87
N ARG A 154 -19.11 -4.10 1.54
CA ARG A 154 -18.36 -3.59 0.39
C ARG A 154 -16.96 -3.14 0.79
N TRP A 155 -15.97 -3.69 0.11
CA TRP A 155 -14.56 -3.29 0.20
C TRP A 155 -14.10 -2.62 -1.08
N ALA A 156 -13.53 -1.43 -0.95
CA ALA A 156 -12.87 -0.72 -2.05
C ALA A 156 -11.35 -0.75 -1.87
N SER A 157 -10.60 -1.15 -2.90
CA SER A 157 -9.17 -0.81 -2.96
C SER A 157 -8.99 0.51 -3.70
N LEU A 158 -8.31 1.46 -3.06
CA LEU A 158 -8.09 2.83 -3.56
C LEU A 158 -6.73 2.90 -4.26
N GLY A 159 -6.72 3.05 -5.59
CA GLY A 159 -5.52 2.92 -6.43
C GLY A 159 -4.97 1.49 -6.43
N GLY A 160 -5.87 0.51 -6.54
CA GLY A 160 -5.54 -0.91 -6.32
C GLY A 160 -4.89 -1.64 -7.49
N GLY A 161 -4.86 -1.05 -8.68
CA GLY A 161 -4.46 -1.70 -9.93
C GLY A 161 -5.23 -3.02 -10.15
N PRO A 162 -4.55 -4.19 -10.15
CA PRO A 162 -5.22 -5.48 -10.29
C PRO A 162 -5.97 -5.95 -9.03
N GLY A 163 -5.77 -5.33 -7.85
CA GLY A 163 -6.54 -5.60 -6.63
C GLY A 163 -6.11 -6.84 -5.82
N PHE A 164 -4.84 -7.26 -5.85
CA PHE A 164 -4.36 -8.43 -5.10
C PHE A 164 -4.59 -8.35 -3.58
N GLU A 165 -4.55 -7.17 -3.00
CA GLU A 165 -4.89 -6.93 -1.60
C GLU A 165 -6.36 -7.29 -1.28
N LEU A 166 -7.27 -7.21 -2.26
CA LEU A 166 -8.66 -7.64 -2.09
C LEU A 166 -8.79 -9.18 -2.07
N LEU A 167 -7.82 -9.92 -2.62
CA LEU A 167 -7.77 -11.37 -2.40
C LEU A 167 -7.41 -11.69 -0.94
N ALA A 168 -6.51 -10.91 -0.33
CA ALA A 168 -6.22 -11.05 1.10
C ALA A 168 -7.48 -10.76 1.93
N VAL A 169 -8.21 -9.68 1.60
CA VAL A 169 -9.51 -9.38 2.22
C VAL A 169 -10.49 -10.55 2.06
N ARG A 170 -10.66 -11.06 0.83
CA ARG A 170 -11.56 -12.19 0.52
C ARG A 170 -11.28 -13.37 1.43
N TRP A 171 -10.03 -13.84 1.43
CA TRP A 171 -9.67 -15.06 2.14
C TRP A 171 -9.64 -14.88 3.65
N PHE A 172 -9.35 -13.67 4.12
CA PHE A 172 -9.39 -13.34 5.54
C PHE A 172 -10.83 -13.34 6.06
N PHE A 173 -11.76 -12.74 5.32
CA PHE A 173 -13.18 -12.72 5.69
C PHE A 173 -13.85 -14.09 5.52
N GLU A 174 -13.49 -14.87 4.49
CA GLU A 174 -13.87 -16.28 4.37
C GLU A 174 -13.50 -17.08 5.64
N ARG A 175 -12.35 -16.77 6.25
CA ARG A 175 -11.85 -17.48 7.43
C ARG A 175 -12.47 -16.97 8.74
N HIS A 176 -12.56 -15.66 8.93
CA HIS A 176 -12.86 -15.06 10.24
C HIS A 176 -14.28 -14.48 10.36
N TYR A 177 -14.90 -14.13 9.23
CA TYR A 177 -16.21 -13.48 9.18
C TYR A 177 -17.13 -14.16 8.15
N PRO A 178 -17.31 -15.50 8.21
CA PRO A 178 -17.98 -16.25 7.15
C PRO A 178 -19.49 -15.98 7.06
N SER A 179 -20.10 -15.26 8.01
CA SER A 179 -21.48 -14.81 7.97
C SER A 179 -21.73 -13.60 7.04
N TYR A 180 -20.67 -13.02 6.46
CA TYR A 180 -20.79 -11.85 5.58
C TYR A 180 -20.53 -12.25 4.13
N ASP A 181 -21.29 -11.65 3.22
CA ASP A 181 -20.95 -11.63 1.80
C ASP A 181 -20.03 -10.46 1.52
N LEU A 182 -19.16 -10.61 0.52
CA LEU A 182 -18.22 -9.56 0.15
C LEU A 182 -18.50 -9.04 -1.25
N ASP A 183 -18.63 -7.73 -1.35
CA ASP A 183 -18.55 -7.02 -2.62
C ASP A 183 -17.18 -6.33 -2.73
N LEU A 184 -16.30 -6.88 -3.56
CA LEU A 184 -14.91 -6.46 -3.67
C LEU A 184 -14.71 -5.69 -4.99
N VAL A 185 -14.31 -4.43 -4.88
CA VAL A 185 -14.05 -3.55 -6.03
C VAL A 185 -12.67 -2.91 -5.95
N SER A 186 -11.88 -3.07 -7.01
CA SER A 186 -10.65 -2.32 -7.20
C SER A 186 -10.95 -1.04 -7.98
N LEU A 187 -10.53 0.09 -7.42
CA LEU A 187 -10.68 1.40 -8.02
C LEU A 187 -9.30 1.92 -8.39
N ASP A 188 -9.10 2.31 -9.64
CA ASP A 188 -7.81 2.80 -10.13
C ASP A 188 -8.01 3.76 -11.30
N LEU A 189 -7.07 4.68 -11.52
CA LEU A 189 -7.10 5.58 -12.66
C LEU A 189 -6.75 4.85 -13.97
N GLU A 190 -5.89 3.83 -13.89
CA GLU A 190 -5.47 3.06 -15.06
C GLU A 190 -6.49 1.97 -15.44
N GLY A 191 -7.39 2.32 -16.36
CA GLY A 191 -8.46 1.43 -16.82
C GLY A 191 -7.98 0.10 -17.41
N SER A 192 -6.75 0.02 -17.92
CA SER A 192 -6.22 -1.21 -18.51
C SER A 192 -5.95 -2.33 -17.50
N TRP A 193 -6.03 -2.07 -16.19
CA TRP A 193 -6.03 -3.10 -15.16
C TRP A 193 -7.31 -3.94 -15.10
N ARG A 194 -8.42 -3.44 -15.65
CA ARG A 194 -9.74 -4.09 -15.59
C ARG A 194 -9.71 -5.59 -15.90
N PRO A 195 -9.12 -6.06 -17.03
CA PRO A 195 -9.11 -7.49 -17.33
C PRO A 195 -8.33 -8.31 -16.31
N CYS A 196 -7.33 -7.71 -15.66
CA CYS A 196 -6.56 -8.39 -14.62
C CYS A 196 -7.39 -8.55 -13.34
N ALA A 197 -8.07 -7.48 -12.89
CA ALA A 197 -8.94 -7.53 -11.72
C ALA A 197 -10.13 -8.48 -11.92
N GLU A 198 -10.80 -8.40 -13.08
CA GLU A 198 -11.90 -9.31 -13.44
C GLU A 198 -11.42 -10.77 -13.55
N GLY A 199 -10.21 -11.00 -14.06
CA GLY A 199 -9.58 -12.33 -14.07
C GLY A 199 -9.31 -12.92 -12.68
N LEU A 200 -9.17 -12.08 -11.65
CA LEU A 200 -9.09 -12.49 -10.25
C LEU A 200 -10.49 -12.64 -9.59
N GLY A 201 -11.56 -12.43 -10.36
CA GLY A 201 -12.94 -12.43 -9.92
C GLY A 201 -13.29 -11.20 -9.07
N LEU A 202 -12.66 -10.05 -9.32
CA LEU A 202 -12.93 -8.78 -8.65
C LEU A 202 -13.73 -7.86 -9.58
N ARG A 203 -14.50 -6.92 -9.01
CA ARG A 203 -15.00 -5.80 -9.81
C ARG A 203 -13.89 -4.78 -9.98
N PHE A 204 -13.92 -4.04 -11.09
CA PHE A 204 -13.02 -2.94 -11.34
C PHE A 204 -13.81 -1.75 -11.87
N ASN A 205 -13.48 -0.54 -11.42
CA ASN A 205 -14.01 0.69 -12.00
C ASN A 205 -12.94 1.78 -12.00
N GLU A 206 -12.94 2.60 -13.06
CA GLU A 206 -12.03 3.74 -13.15
C GLU A 206 -12.45 4.82 -12.18
N TRP A 207 -11.50 5.32 -11.39
CA TRP A 207 -11.75 6.35 -10.39
C TRP A 207 -10.44 7.04 -9.99
N ASP A 208 -10.51 8.36 -9.82
CA ASP A 208 -9.42 9.18 -9.30
C ASP A 208 -9.54 9.29 -7.78
N VAL A 209 -8.46 9.02 -7.06
CA VAL A 209 -8.40 9.10 -5.60
C VAL A 209 -8.70 10.50 -5.04
N ASN A 210 -8.58 11.54 -5.88
CA ASN A 210 -8.95 12.91 -5.54
C ASN A 210 -10.46 13.19 -5.68
N ASP A 211 -11.22 12.33 -6.37
CA ASP A 211 -12.68 12.44 -6.53
C ASP A 211 -13.45 11.74 -5.39
N GLY A 212 -13.37 12.31 -4.18
CA GLY A 212 -14.05 11.77 -2.99
C GLY A 212 -15.58 11.64 -3.14
N ASP A 213 -16.21 12.55 -3.88
CA ASP A 213 -17.65 12.54 -4.13
C ASP A 213 -18.04 11.39 -5.07
N GLY A 214 -17.18 11.05 -6.03
CA GLY A 214 -17.37 9.95 -6.97
C GLY A 214 -17.16 8.55 -6.40
N LEU A 215 -16.60 8.40 -5.19
CA LEU A 215 -16.21 7.09 -4.63
C LEU A 215 -17.35 6.07 -4.66
N GLU A 216 -18.52 6.40 -4.11
CA GLU A 216 -19.63 5.46 -4.00
C GLU A 216 -20.26 5.16 -5.37
N ARG A 217 -20.28 6.15 -6.28
CA ARG A 217 -20.71 5.91 -7.66
C ARG A 217 -19.79 4.91 -8.35
N ALA A 218 -18.48 5.10 -8.23
CA ALA A 218 -17.48 4.19 -8.79
C ALA A 218 -17.50 2.82 -8.10
N ALA A 219 -17.73 2.77 -6.79
CA ALA A 219 -17.82 1.53 -6.04
C ALA A 219 -19.14 0.77 -6.29
N GLY A 220 -20.17 1.39 -6.87
CA GLY A 220 -21.50 0.78 -7.04
C GLY A 220 -22.37 0.83 -5.78
N GLY A 221 -22.15 1.84 -4.95
CA GLY A 221 -22.90 2.18 -3.74
C GLY A 221 -22.00 2.40 -2.53
N ARG A 222 -22.59 2.36 -1.32
CA ARG A 222 -21.89 2.53 -0.03
C ARG A 222 -20.66 1.62 0.09
N VAL A 223 -19.57 2.16 0.63
CA VAL A 223 -18.33 1.44 0.96
C VAL A 223 -18.22 1.27 2.47
N ASP A 224 -18.15 0.03 2.96
CA ASP A 224 -17.99 -0.26 4.39
C ASP A 224 -16.53 -0.13 4.83
N PHE A 225 -15.61 -0.62 4.01
CA PHE A 225 -14.18 -0.63 4.29
C PHE A 225 -13.38 -0.25 3.05
N SER A 226 -12.23 0.37 3.25
CA SER A 226 -11.28 0.63 2.17
C SER A 226 -9.87 0.14 2.51
N ILE A 227 -9.08 -0.12 1.49
CA ILE A 227 -7.63 -0.33 1.61
C ILE A 227 -6.88 0.59 0.65
N ALA A 228 -5.93 1.36 1.19
CA ALA A 228 -5.03 2.23 0.44
C ALA A 228 -3.62 1.62 0.49
N SER A 229 -3.32 0.72 -0.44
CA SER A 229 -2.06 0.00 -0.50
C SER A 229 -1.09 0.74 -1.42
N TYR A 230 0.01 1.29 -0.90
CA TYR A 230 1.04 2.05 -1.63
C TYR A 230 0.49 3.21 -2.44
N VAL A 231 -0.57 3.86 -1.95
CA VAL A 231 -1.21 5.00 -2.64
C VAL A 231 -1.22 6.22 -1.74
N LEU A 232 -1.36 6.02 -0.42
CA LEU A 232 -1.48 7.12 0.55
C LEU A 232 -0.39 8.18 0.40
N LYS A 233 0.89 7.79 0.53
CA LYS A 233 2.02 8.74 0.51
C LYS A 233 2.11 9.51 -0.80
N MET A 234 1.91 8.82 -1.93
CA MET A 234 2.16 9.38 -3.26
C MET A 234 1.00 10.24 -3.75
N TYR A 235 -0.25 9.85 -3.45
CA TYR A 235 -1.41 10.42 -4.13
C TYR A 235 -2.51 10.94 -3.20
N MET A 236 -2.58 10.48 -1.94
CA MET A 236 -3.68 10.84 -1.03
C MET A 236 -3.24 11.64 0.20
N ALA A 237 -1.94 11.93 0.37
CA ALA A 237 -1.42 12.75 1.47
C ALA A 237 -1.61 14.26 1.19
N ASN A 238 -2.86 14.65 0.89
CA ASN A 238 -3.27 16.02 0.59
C ASN A 238 -4.59 16.37 1.31
N GLU A 239 -4.89 17.66 1.47
CA GLU A 239 -6.05 18.14 2.24
C GLU A 239 -7.38 17.67 1.65
N GLY A 240 -7.50 17.59 0.32
CA GLY A 240 -8.72 17.12 -0.35
C GLY A 240 -9.04 15.67 0.02
N CYS A 241 -8.04 14.80 -0.07
CA CYS A 241 -8.15 13.40 0.32
C CYS A 241 -8.43 13.23 1.81
N ALA A 242 -7.73 13.97 2.67
CA ALA A 242 -7.99 13.94 4.11
C ALA A 242 -9.43 14.41 4.44
N GLY A 243 -9.91 15.45 3.77
CA GLY A 243 -11.25 15.99 3.96
C GLY A 243 -12.35 14.99 3.60
N TRP A 244 -12.29 14.39 2.40
CA TRP A 244 -13.33 13.44 2.00
C TRP A 244 -13.25 12.12 2.79
N LEU A 245 -12.06 11.60 3.10
CA LEU A 245 -11.90 10.42 3.93
C LEU A 245 -12.51 10.65 5.32
N GLY A 246 -12.21 11.82 5.90
CA GLY A 246 -12.79 12.27 7.16
C GLY A 246 -14.31 12.33 7.12
N ALA A 247 -14.88 12.90 6.06
CA ALA A 247 -16.32 12.99 5.88
C ALA A 247 -16.98 11.60 5.77
N LYS A 248 -16.38 10.66 5.04
CA LYS A 248 -16.90 9.29 4.88
C LYS A 248 -16.79 8.45 6.15
N LEU A 249 -15.67 8.55 6.87
CA LEU A 249 -15.47 7.84 8.15
C LEU A 249 -16.36 8.40 9.26
N ASN A 250 -16.59 9.71 9.29
CA ASN A 250 -17.37 10.37 10.34
C ASN A 250 -18.84 10.65 9.94
N ALA A 251 -19.35 10.05 8.86
CA ALA A 251 -20.72 10.26 8.42
C ALA A 251 -21.73 9.82 9.51
N LEU A 252 -22.81 10.60 9.68
CA LEU A 252 -23.86 10.32 10.68
C LEU A 252 -24.67 9.06 10.35
N HIS A 253 -24.86 8.82 9.05
CA HIS A 253 -25.57 7.67 8.54
C HIS A 253 -24.60 6.84 7.72
N ASP A 254 -24.60 5.55 7.99
CA ASP A 254 -23.86 4.57 7.19
C ASP A 254 -22.36 4.89 6.98
N PRO A 255 -21.61 5.25 8.04
CA PRO A 255 -20.20 5.60 7.91
C PRO A 255 -19.38 4.45 7.33
N MET A 256 -18.32 4.83 6.62
CA MET A 256 -17.21 3.92 6.37
C MET A 256 -16.59 3.55 7.73
N ARG A 257 -16.33 2.26 7.94
CA ARG A 257 -15.90 1.72 9.23
C ARG A 257 -14.40 1.89 9.45
N ALA A 258 -13.61 1.68 8.40
CA ALA A 258 -12.16 1.90 8.45
C ALA A 258 -11.56 2.02 7.04
N VAL A 259 -10.41 2.69 6.97
CA VAL A 259 -9.47 2.63 5.84
C VAL A 259 -8.17 2.01 6.33
N LEU A 260 -7.80 0.86 5.79
CA LEU A 260 -6.52 0.23 6.06
C LEU A 260 -5.46 0.81 5.13
N VAL A 261 -4.28 1.10 5.68
CA VAL A 261 -3.16 1.64 4.92
C VAL A 261 -2.04 0.62 4.94
N VAL A 262 -1.49 0.33 3.77
CA VAL A 262 -0.25 -0.44 3.62
C VAL A 262 0.75 0.43 2.86
N SER A 263 1.94 0.63 3.39
CA SER A 263 2.95 1.52 2.84
C SER A 263 4.33 0.87 2.87
N ARG A 264 5.21 1.34 1.98
CA ARG A 264 6.65 1.04 2.04
C ARG A 264 7.43 1.95 2.99
N ASP A 265 6.88 3.12 3.31
CA ASP A 265 7.56 4.14 4.11
C ASP A 265 7.29 3.93 5.59
N GLU A 266 8.36 3.87 6.39
CA GLU A 266 8.32 3.72 7.84
C GLU A 266 7.83 4.99 8.55
N ASN A 267 7.92 6.15 7.89
CA ASN A 267 7.52 7.43 8.48
C ASN A 267 6.49 8.13 7.60
N LEU A 268 5.24 8.06 8.03
CA LEU A 268 4.11 8.77 7.44
C LEU A 268 3.60 9.88 8.35
N GLU A 269 4.39 10.42 9.28
CA GLU A 269 3.90 11.40 10.27
C GLU A 269 3.21 12.60 9.66
N ALA A 270 3.73 13.12 8.54
CA ALA A 270 3.09 14.24 7.84
C ALA A 270 1.67 13.87 7.37
N ALA A 271 1.51 12.69 6.77
CA ALA A 271 0.21 12.19 6.34
C ALA A 271 -0.70 11.86 7.53
N CYS A 272 -0.17 11.24 8.59
CA CYS A 272 -0.91 10.94 9.81
C CYS A 272 -1.42 12.21 10.49
N ARG A 273 -0.59 13.26 10.59
CA ARG A 273 -0.97 14.56 11.14
C ARG A 273 -2.07 15.19 10.31
N LEU A 274 -1.91 15.22 8.98
CA LEU A 274 -2.91 15.71 8.04
C LEU A 274 -4.26 15.00 8.22
N MET A 275 -4.26 13.66 8.33
CA MET A 275 -5.48 12.88 8.56
C MET A 275 -6.12 13.20 9.91
N ARG A 276 -5.34 13.34 11.00
CA ARG A 276 -5.86 13.72 12.32
C ARG A 276 -6.45 15.13 12.33
N GLU A 277 -5.74 16.10 11.77
CA GLU A 277 -6.09 17.53 11.87
C GLU A 277 -7.20 17.91 10.88
N HIS A 278 -7.06 17.54 9.61
CA HIS A 278 -8.01 17.90 8.55
C HIS A 278 -9.12 16.86 8.41
N GLY A 279 -8.77 15.57 8.37
CA GLY A 279 -9.75 14.49 8.28
C GLY A 279 -10.52 14.24 9.58
N ARG A 280 -10.00 14.71 10.72
CA ARG A 280 -10.60 14.46 12.05
C ARG A 280 -10.85 12.97 12.29
N VAL A 281 -9.90 12.14 11.88
CA VAL A 281 -9.95 10.68 12.07
C VAL A 281 -8.99 10.26 13.17
N VAL A 282 -9.26 9.11 13.78
CA VAL A 282 -8.28 8.44 14.64
C VAL A 282 -7.34 7.64 13.75
N VAL A 283 -6.03 7.84 13.95
CA VAL A 283 -4.98 7.05 13.29
C VAL A 283 -4.48 6.00 14.26
N VAL A 284 -4.72 4.73 13.95
CA VAL A 284 -4.30 3.57 14.74
C VAL A 284 -3.05 2.97 14.11
N PRO A 285 -1.87 3.05 14.76
CA PRO A 285 -0.69 2.31 14.35
C PRO A 285 -0.92 0.81 14.49
N LEU A 286 -0.59 0.03 13.47
CA LEU A 286 -0.78 -1.43 13.46
C LEU A 286 0.54 -2.21 13.60
N MET A 287 1.67 -1.52 13.45
CA MET A 287 3.01 -2.11 13.64
C MET A 287 3.36 -2.19 15.14
N ASP A 288 4.24 -3.14 15.49
CA ASP A 288 4.71 -3.30 16.88
C ASP A 288 5.55 -2.08 17.31
N PRO A 289 5.15 -1.34 18.37
CA PRO A 289 5.88 -0.17 18.84
C PRO A 289 7.25 -0.50 19.45
N ALA A 290 7.54 -1.77 19.80
CA ALA A 290 8.81 -2.17 20.42
C ALA A 290 10.04 -1.88 19.54
N GLY A 291 9.85 -1.83 18.21
CA GLY A 291 10.89 -1.48 17.23
C GLY A 291 11.12 0.04 17.06
N GLY A 292 10.33 0.86 17.77
CA GLY A 292 10.18 2.28 17.48
C GLY A 292 9.03 2.56 16.52
N ARG A 293 8.90 3.81 16.06
CA ARG A 293 7.84 4.22 15.14
C ARG A 293 7.97 3.49 13.80
N ASP A 294 6.85 2.93 13.35
CA ASP A 294 6.71 2.32 12.04
C ASP A 294 5.28 2.51 11.52
N ASP A 295 5.11 3.35 10.50
CA ASP A 295 3.81 3.71 9.94
C ASP A 295 3.44 2.89 8.69
N ARG A 296 4.16 1.79 8.40
CA ARG A 296 3.91 1.00 7.18
C ARG A 296 2.55 0.31 7.18
N GLN A 297 1.94 0.14 8.35
CA GLN A 297 0.56 -0.28 8.46
C GLN A 297 -0.18 0.57 9.48
N LEU A 298 -1.30 1.13 9.03
CA LEU A 298 -2.18 1.97 9.84
C LEU A 298 -3.63 1.58 9.57
N ALA A 299 -4.51 1.90 10.50
CA ALA A 299 -5.94 2.04 10.24
C ALA A 299 -6.38 3.48 10.51
N PHE A 300 -7.11 4.07 9.57
CA PHE A 300 -7.88 5.28 9.80
C PHE A 300 -9.30 4.89 10.15
N VAL A 301 -9.78 5.38 11.28
CA VAL A 301 -11.07 4.99 11.86
C VAL A 301 -11.81 6.25 12.35
N PRO A 302 -13.13 6.18 12.57
CA PRO A 302 -13.93 7.33 12.97
C PRO A 302 -13.45 7.96 14.29
N ALA A 303 -13.72 9.26 14.48
CA ALA A 303 -13.26 10.05 15.64
C ALA A 303 -13.63 9.45 17.01
N GLY A 304 -14.75 8.71 17.08
CA GLY A 304 -15.24 8.06 18.30
C GLY A 304 -14.63 6.70 18.59
N PHE A 305 -13.75 6.18 17.73
CA PHE A 305 -13.14 4.86 17.90
C PHE A 305 -12.28 4.82 19.16
N ARG A 306 -12.47 3.77 19.96
CA ARG A 306 -11.63 3.47 21.12
C ARG A 306 -10.92 2.16 20.88
N THR A 307 -9.60 2.20 20.87
CA THR A 307 -8.78 0.99 20.80
C THR A 307 -9.09 0.09 21.99
N GLN A 308 -9.19 -1.22 21.76
CA GLN A 308 -9.26 -2.18 22.87
C GLN A 308 -7.91 -2.38 23.57
N ALA A 309 -6.83 -1.76 23.05
CA ALA A 309 -5.50 -1.71 23.65
C ALA A 309 -5.55 -0.98 25.01
N GLY A 310 -5.80 -1.76 26.06
CA GLY A 310 -5.93 -1.28 27.44
C GLY A 310 -7.10 -1.90 28.21
N SER A 311 -8.07 -2.53 27.53
CA SER A 311 -9.04 -3.38 28.23
C SER A 311 -8.44 -4.78 28.34
N SER A 312 -8.42 -5.34 29.53
CA SER A 312 -8.12 -6.75 29.82
C SER A 312 -9.14 -7.74 29.20
N VAL A 313 -9.85 -7.31 28.14
CA VAL A 313 -10.85 -8.06 27.39
C VAL A 313 -10.30 -8.47 26.00
N ILE A 314 -8.99 -8.45 25.79
CA ILE A 314 -8.41 -9.52 24.96
C ILE A 314 -8.63 -10.77 25.79
N ARG A 315 -9.66 -11.57 25.45
CA ARG A 315 -9.86 -12.90 26.03
C ARG A 315 -8.49 -13.58 26.01
N ALA A 316 -7.95 -13.85 27.20
CA ALA A 316 -6.69 -14.55 27.36
C ALA A 316 -6.74 -15.84 26.52
N GLY A 317 -6.12 -15.82 25.33
CA GLY A 317 -6.12 -16.96 24.40
C GLY A 317 -6.24 -16.70 22.89
N ALA A 318 -6.44 -15.47 22.36
CA ALA A 318 -6.73 -15.31 20.92
C ALA A 318 -6.14 -14.05 20.24
N GLU A 319 -4.89 -13.69 20.51
CA GLU A 319 -4.18 -12.77 19.60
C GLU A 319 -3.87 -13.51 18.30
N GLU A 320 -4.29 -12.98 17.15
CA GLU A 320 -4.04 -13.58 15.85
C GLU A 320 -2.54 -13.59 15.58
N ARG A 321 -1.96 -14.79 15.43
CA ARG A 321 -0.55 -14.96 15.11
C ARG A 321 -0.32 -14.53 13.66
N LEU A 322 0.70 -13.70 13.44
CA LEU A 322 1.05 -13.25 12.10
C LEU A 322 1.55 -14.41 11.24
N THR A 323 0.92 -14.58 10.08
CA THR A 323 1.25 -15.61 9.09
C THR A 323 2.47 -15.24 8.25
N PHE A 324 2.59 -13.95 7.91
CA PHE A 324 3.70 -13.42 7.13
C PHE A 324 4.55 -12.47 7.98
N PRO A 325 5.88 -12.49 7.81
CA PRO A 325 6.78 -11.55 8.43
C PRO A 325 6.48 -10.16 7.87
N ASN A 326 6.58 -9.18 8.76
CA ASN A 326 6.10 -7.83 8.57
C ASN A 326 6.57 -7.13 7.27
N VAL A 327 5.72 -6.23 6.79
CA VAL A 327 5.87 -5.37 5.59
C VAL A 327 7.15 -4.55 5.59
N PRO A 328 7.70 -4.28 4.40
CA PRO A 328 8.76 -5.11 3.87
C PRO A 328 10.05 -4.89 4.68
N TYR A 329 10.81 -5.93 4.96
CA TYR A 329 12.17 -5.85 5.54
C TYR A 329 12.32 -5.79 7.07
N GLU A 330 11.30 -5.99 7.91
CA GLU A 330 11.56 -6.04 9.36
C GLU A 330 12.54 -7.13 9.77
N GLU A 331 12.42 -8.32 9.17
CA GLU A 331 13.35 -9.43 9.42
C GLU A 331 14.79 -9.13 8.97
N HIS A 332 14.98 -8.09 8.16
CA HIS A 332 16.28 -7.61 7.70
C HIS A 332 16.71 -6.31 8.40
N LYS A 333 15.88 -5.72 9.28
CA LYS A 333 16.32 -4.61 10.12
C LYS A 333 17.33 -5.14 11.13
N LYS A 334 18.51 -4.51 11.19
CA LYS A 334 19.40 -4.70 12.33
C LYS A 334 18.61 -4.27 13.57
N ARG A 335 18.34 -5.19 14.51
CA ARG A 335 17.74 -4.85 15.80
C ARG A 335 18.49 -3.64 16.34
N ARG A 336 17.79 -2.51 16.52
CA ARG A 336 18.34 -1.37 17.24
C ARG A 336 18.53 -1.85 18.68
N THR A 337 19.70 -2.40 18.99
CA THR A 337 20.10 -2.62 20.38
C THR A 337 20.02 -1.28 21.07
N GLN A 338 19.15 -1.16 22.06
CA GLN A 338 19.15 -0.11 23.07
C GLN A 338 20.59 0.11 23.53
N ARG A 339 21.24 1.13 22.97
CA ARG A 339 22.41 1.78 23.57
C ARG A 339 21.93 3.11 24.13
N ASP A 340 20.91 3.06 24.98
CA ASP A 340 20.74 4.08 26.00
C ASP A 340 21.73 3.72 27.11
N GLY A 341 22.99 4.10 26.83
CA GLY A 341 24.08 4.02 27.78
C GLY A 341 23.77 4.92 28.96
N VAL A 342 23.29 4.28 30.02
CA VAL A 342 23.33 4.72 31.42
C VAL A 342 24.41 5.77 31.66
N HIS A 343 23.97 6.97 32.03
CA HIS A 343 24.81 7.98 32.66
C HIS A 343 25.58 7.37 33.84
N ARG A 344 26.90 7.27 33.72
CA ARG A 344 27.80 7.29 34.88
C ARG A 344 28.90 8.32 34.66
N ARG A 345 28.80 9.38 35.46
CA ARG A 345 29.87 10.35 35.76
C ARG A 345 31.02 9.64 36.49
N GLY A 346 32.23 10.18 36.28
CA GLY A 346 33.47 9.88 37.00
C GLY A 346 34.48 9.21 36.06
N GLY A 347 35.68 9.72 35.81
CA GLY A 347 36.47 10.79 36.40
C GLY A 347 37.94 10.43 36.17
N GLY A 348 38.71 11.34 35.55
CA GLY A 348 40.18 11.45 35.69
C GLY A 348 41.10 10.40 35.04
N GLY A 349 42.05 10.89 34.24
CA GLY A 349 43.45 10.44 34.35
C GLY A 349 44.12 9.81 33.12
N GLY A 350 44.86 10.64 32.37
CA GLY A 350 46.29 10.41 32.12
C GLY A 350 46.76 9.44 31.03
N GLY A 351 47.40 10.00 29.99
CA GLY A 351 48.73 9.52 29.56
C GLY A 351 48.86 8.80 28.22
N GLY A 352 49.47 9.49 27.24
CA GLY A 352 50.65 8.95 26.57
C GLY A 352 50.53 8.26 25.20
N ARG A 353 50.73 9.08 24.15
CA ARG A 353 51.65 8.89 22.99
C ARG A 353 51.41 7.80 21.91
N ARG A 354 51.55 8.30 20.67
CA ARG A 354 51.95 7.69 19.37
C ARG A 354 50.90 6.78 18.72
N GLY A 355 50.55 6.91 17.44
CA GLY A 355 50.98 7.79 16.35
C GLY A 355 50.45 7.22 15.02
N GLY A 356 50.22 8.09 14.03
CA GLY A 356 50.26 7.73 12.60
C GLY A 356 48.95 7.29 11.93
N GLY A 357 48.33 8.24 11.21
CA GLY A 357 48.23 8.15 9.74
C GLY A 357 46.99 7.51 9.11
N GLY A 358 46.18 8.37 8.45
CA GLY A 358 45.29 8.04 7.33
C GLY A 358 43.96 7.40 7.72
N GLY A 359 42.77 7.91 7.40
CA GLY A 359 42.36 8.75 6.28
C GLY A 359 41.12 8.08 5.66
N GLY A 360 39.97 8.78 5.66
CA GLY A 360 38.82 8.41 4.82
C GLY A 360 37.51 8.08 5.55
N GLY A 361 36.72 9.13 5.83
CA GLY A 361 35.28 9.15 5.56
C GLY A 361 34.31 8.38 6.48
N GLY A 362 34.07 8.89 7.69
CA GLY A 362 32.69 8.96 8.23
C GLY A 362 31.99 10.18 7.61
N GLY A 363 30.68 10.33 7.53
CA GLY A 363 29.53 9.70 8.17
C GLY A 363 28.36 10.69 8.09
N GLY A 364 27.17 10.28 8.53
CA GLY A 364 26.00 11.16 8.74
C GLY A 364 25.02 11.15 7.56
N GLY A 365 23.73 10.86 7.71
CA GLY A 365 22.90 11.14 8.89
C GLY A 365 22.48 12.60 8.88
N GLY A 366 21.34 12.88 8.25
CA GLY A 366 20.57 14.13 8.36
C GLY A 366 19.15 13.80 7.90
N GLY A 367 18.10 13.95 8.70
CA GLY A 367 17.87 15.02 9.66
C GLY A 367 17.32 16.21 8.88
N GLY A 368 16.02 16.46 9.02
CA GLY A 368 15.21 17.21 8.07
C GLY A 368 15.53 18.69 7.93
N HIS A 369 14.94 19.30 6.92
CA HIS A 369 14.56 20.71 6.99
C HIS A 369 13.30 20.94 6.15
N TRP A 370 12.21 21.24 6.87
CA TRP A 370 10.95 21.73 6.33
C TRP A 370 11.10 23.21 6.01
N ASN A 371 10.78 23.62 4.78
CA ASN A 371 10.61 25.02 4.43
C ASN A 371 9.15 25.41 4.61
N SER A 372 8.83 25.96 5.77
CA SER A 372 7.71 26.87 5.93
C SER A 372 8.08 28.22 5.31
N ARG A 373 7.42 28.59 4.21
CA ARG A 373 7.34 29.99 3.79
C ARG A 373 5.87 30.36 3.58
N GLY A 374 5.20 30.64 4.69
CA GLY A 374 4.19 31.68 4.72
C GLY A 374 4.91 32.99 5.02
N ASN A 375 4.77 33.97 4.14
CA ASN A 375 4.75 35.37 4.58
C ASN A 375 3.97 36.19 3.55
N GLY A 376 2.76 36.57 3.93
CA GLY A 376 2.07 37.68 3.31
C GLY A 376 2.56 39.01 3.87
N GLY A 377 2.31 40.07 3.09
CA GLY A 377 2.02 41.39 3.64
C GLY A 377 3.10 42.47 3.53
N GLY A 378 2.85 43.42 2.62
CA GLY A 378 3.33 44.81 2.66
C GLY A 378 4.76 45.01 2.12
N GLY A 379 5.06 46.00 1.28
CA GLY A 379 4.30 47.14 0.77
C GLY A 379 5.32 48.16 0.24
N TRP A 380 4.93 48.86 -0.84
CA TRP A 380 5.45 50.16 -1.31
C TRP A 380 6.93 50.27 -1.72
N ASN A 381 7.17 50.40 -3.03
CA ASN A 381 7.62 51.68 -3.58
C ASN A 381 7.47 51.76 -5.11
N GLN A 382 7.11 52.98 -5.52
CA GLN A 382 6.87 53.47 -6.88
C GLN A 382 8.13 53.40 -7.77
N ALA A 383 7.94 53.23 -9.08
CA ALA A 383 8.16 54.30 -10.06
C ALA A 383 8.11 53.79 -11.52
N GLY A 384 7.43 54.58 -12.37
CA GLY A 384 7.72 54.72 -13.80
C GLY A 384 7.11 53.66 -14.72
N SER A 385 5.88 53.81 -15.20
CA SER A 385 5.45 54.66 -16.34
C SER A 385 5.49 53.98 -17.71
N ARG A 386 4.33 54.13 -18.39
CA ARG A 386 3.99 53.91 -19.80
C ARG A 386 3.71 52.44 -20.15
N GLY A 387 2.49 52.03 -20.48
CA GLY A 387 1.37 52.76 -21.06
C GLY A 387 0.99 52.04 -22.36
N GLY A 388 0.13 51.03 -22.23
CA GLY A 388 -0.50 50.34 -23.35
C GLY A 388 -1.67 51.14 -23.90
N PHE A 389 -1.97 50.94 -25.18
CA PHE A 389 -3.23 51.32 -25.80
C PHE A 389 -3.80 50.16 -26.64
N SER A 390 -5.08 49.89 -26.33
CA SER A 390 -6.21 49.52 -27.19
C SER A 390 -6.32 48.17 -27.93
N GLY A 391 -7.53 47.62 -27.78
CA GLY A 391 -8.26 46.78 -28.76
C GLY A 391 -8.16 45.28 -28.45
N GLY A 392 -9.21 44.53 -28.14
CA GLY A 392 -10.58 44.57 -28.64
C GLY A 392 -10.78 43.37 -29.57
N GLY A 393 -11.74 42.48 -29.28
CA GLY A 393 -12.31 41.59 -30.30
C GLY A 393 -12.45 40.10 -29.96
N SER A 394 -13.74 39.69 -29.90
CA SER A 394 -14.34 38.50 -30.53
C SER A 394 -14.09 37.07 -30.01
N PHE A 395 -15.24 36.42 -29.77
CA PHE A 395 -15.51 34.99 -29.70
C PHE A 395 -15.22 34.23 -31.01
N SER A 396 -14.62 33.05 -30.90
CA SER A 396 -14.89 31.79 -31.64
C SER A 396 -13.96 30.73 -31.01
N GLY A 397 -14.45 29.59 -30.52
CA GLY A 397 -14.78 28.42 -31.34
C GLY A 397 -13.52 27.57 -31.55
N GLY A 398 -13.37 26.48 -30.80
CA GLY A 398 -12.28 25.51 -31.02
C GLY A 398 -12.07 24.57 -29.85
N GLY A 399 -12.48 23.31 -30.02
CA GLY A 399 -12.12 22.21 -29.13
C GLY A 399 -10.61 22.03 -29.08
N GLY A 400 -10.11 21.70 -27.90
CA GLY A 400 -8.71 21.44 -27.64
C GLY A 400 -8.58 20.47 -26.47
N ASP A 401 -7.76 19.46 -26.70
CA ASP A 401 -7.24 18.47 -25.77
C ASP A 401 -7.17 18.95 -24.31
N ARG A 402 -7.73 18.13 -23.42
CA ARG A 402 -7.27 18.09 -22.03
C ARG A 402 -6.51 16.80 -21.81
N GLY A 403 -5.33 16.76 -22.41
CA GLY A 403 -4.22 16.00 -21.86
C GLY A 403 -3.62 16.77 -20.67
N GLU A 404 -3.18 15.99 -19.69
CA GLU A 404 -2.16 16.32 -18.70
C GLU A 404 -2.49 17.44 -17.71
N ARG A 405 -3.11 17.03 -16.59
CA ARG A 405 -2.60 17.39 -15.26
C ARG A 405 -3.19 16.52 -14.15
N TRP A 406 -2.27 15.81 -13.50
CA TRP A 406 -2.32 15.01 -12.27
C TRP A 406 -2.98 13.64 -12.37
#